data_AF-A0A7C5ZT07-F1
#
_entry.id   AF-A0A7C5ZT07-F1
#
_cell.length_a   1.000
_cell.length_b   1.000
_cell.length_c   1.000
_cell.angle_alpha   90.00
_cell.angle_beta   90.00
_cell.angle_gamma   90.00
#
_symmetry.space_group_name_H-M   'P 1'
#
loop_
_entity.id
_entity.type
_entity.pdbx_description
1 polymer ?
#
loop_
_entity_poly.entity_id
_entity_poly.type
_entity_poly.pdbx_seq_one_letter_code
_entity_poly.pdbx_strand_id
1 'polypeptide(L)'
;MWRQRFRCGRRGRFPKPVMLGATPPINGFVPNPPRNIDPIFLELAELEAFRLVDLEGLSQEEAGQKMGVSRGTVWRLLQRARRKTAQALSEGRPIYIVPQMSEDNR
;
A
#
# COMPACT_ATOMS: atom_id res chain seq x y z
N MET A 1 0.46 -17.58 -1.94
CA MET A 1 -0.88 -17.84 -2.50
C MET A 1 -1.25 -16.65 -3.38
N TRP A 2 -1.33 -16.86 -4.69
CA TRP A 2 -1.44 -15.81 -5.71
C TRP A 2 -2.83 -15.16 -5.67
N ARG A 3 -2.92 -13.83 -5.57
CA ARG A 3 -4.18 -13.09 -5.71
C ARG A 3 -4.02 -12.00 -6.77
N GLN A 4 -4.47 -12.29 -7.99
CA GLN A 4 -4.44 -11.37 -9.13
C GLN A 4 -5.55 -10.32 -9.00
N ARG A 5 -5.23 -9.05 -9.33
CA ARG A 5 -6.19 -7.94 -9.41
C ARG A 5 -6.93 -7.99 -10.75
N PHE A 6 -8.25 -7.97 -10.71
CA PHE A 6 -9.08 -7.60 -11.85
C PHE A 6 -9.83 -6.31 -11.52
N ARG A 7 -9.58 -5.22 -12.27
CA ARG A 7 -10.52 -4.09 -12.38
C ARG A 7 -10.85 -3.89 -13.85
N CYS A 8 -12.13 -3.92 -14.17
CA CYS A 8 -12.68 -3.65 -15.49
C CYS A 8 -12.87 -2.13 -15.67
N GLY A 9 -11.92 -1.46 -16.31
CA GLY A 9 -12.06 -0.10 -16.81
C GLY A 9 -12.01 -0.08 -18.34
N ARG A 10 -12.93 0.63 -19.00
CA ARG A 10 -13.15 0.57 -20.46
C ARG A 10 -12.08 1.26 -21.33
N ARG A 11 -11.10 2.00 -20.79
CA ARG A 11 -10.02 2.64 -21.57
C ARG A 11 -8.74 2.81 -20.75
N GLY A 12 -7.61 2.45 -21.35
CA GLY A 12 -6.27 2.51 -20.76
C GLY A 12 -5.61 1.14 -20.63
N ARG A 13 -4.27 1.09 -20.58
CA ARG A 13 -3.52 -0.15 -20.38
C ARG A 13 -3.86 -0.72 -19.00
N PHE A 14 -4.29 -1.98 -18.95
CA PHE A 14 -4.54 -2.68 -17.69
C PHE A 14 -3.36 -2.47 -16.73
N PRO A 15 -3.61 -2.02 -15.49
CA PRO A 15 -2.55 -1.87 -14.51
C PRO A 15 -1.90 -3.23 -14.29
N LYS A 16 -0.57 -3.29 -14.44
CA LYS A 16 0.17 -4.53 -14.21
C LYS A 16 -0.11 -5.04 -12.80
N PRO A 17 -0.35 -6.35 -12.62
CA PRO A 17 -0.46 -6.93 -11.28
C PRO A 17 0.81 -6.62 -10.48
N VAL A 18 0.62 -6.18 -9.24
CA VAL A 18 1.71 -5.90 -8.30
C VAL A 18 2.06 -7.20 -7.60
N MET A 19 3.33 -7.60 -7.67
CA MET A 19 3.84 -8.73 -6.91
C MET A 19 4.08 -8.30 -5.47
N LEU A 20 3.49 -9.03 -4.53
CA LEU A 20 3.70 -8.85 -3.09
C LEU A 20 4.69 -9.90 -2.62
N GLY A 21 5.81 -9.49 -2.04
CA GLY A 21 6.84 -10.39 -1.52
C GLY A 21 6.50 -10.96 -0.14
N ALA A 22 5.67 -10.28 0.64
CA ALA A 22 5.29 -10.69 1.98
C ALA A 22 3.82 -10.41 2.29
N THR A 23 3.19 -11.32 3.04
CA THR A 23 1.91 -11.06 3.69
C THR A 23 2.20 -10.50 5.08
N PRO A 24 1.62 -9.35 5.47
CA PRO A 24 1.83 -8.84 6.82
C PRO A 24 1.27 -9.83 7.85
N PRO A 25 1.96 -10.02 9.00
CA PRO A 25 1.51 -10.94 10.05
C PRO A 25 0.25 -10.42 10.77
N ILE A 26 0.05 -9.10 10.77
CA ILE A 26 -1.11 -8.43 11.35
C ILE A 26 -1.68 -7.43 10.35
N ASN A 27 -2.99 -7.26 10.39
CA ASN A 27 -3.70 -6.37 9.46
C ASN A 27 -4.04 -5.01 10.11
N GLY A 28 -3.55 -4.72 11.31
CA GLY A 28 -3.91 -3.49 12.01
C GLY A 28 -2.91 -3.06 13.07
N PHE A 29 -2.74 -1.75 13.19
CA PHE A 29 -1.98 -1.07 14.24
C PHE A 29 -2.91 -0.05 14.90
N VAL A 30 -3.16 -0.22 16.20
CA VAL A 30 -4.06 0.65 16.95
C VAL A 30 -3.23 1.48 17.94
N PRO A 31 -3.40 2.81 17.98
CA PRO A 31 -2.72 3.67 18.94
C PRO A 31 -3.14 3.34 20.37
N ASN A 32 -2.22 3.49 21.32
CA ASN A 32 -2.47 3.31 22.74
C ASN A 32 -2.15 4.63 23.48
N PRO A 33 -3.12 5.28 24.17
CA PRO A 33 -4.51 4.85 24.35
C PRO A 33 -5.35 4.94 23.06
N PRO A 34 -6.36 4.07 22.90
CA PRO A 34 -7.21 4.08 21.71
C PRO A 34 -8.01 5.39 21.65
N ARG A 35 -8.10 5.96 20.46
CA ARG A 35 -8.93 7.13 20.17
C ARG A 35 -10.04 6.73 19.21
N ASN A 36 -11.23 7.30 19.40
CA ASN A 36 -12.36 7.11 18.49
C ASN A 36 -12.22 8.05 17.29
N ILE A 37 -11.22 7.81 16.45
CA ILE A 37 -10.94 8.55 15.22
C ILE A 37 -10.97 7.58 14.05
N ASP A 38 -11.48 8.03 12.92
CA ASP A 38 -11.58 7.23 11.70
C ASP A 38 -10.23 6.58 11.36
N PRO A 39 -10.18 5.28 11.05
CA PRO A 39 -8.93 4.62 10.71
C PRO A 39 -8.39 5.07 9.35
N ILE A 40 -7.09 4.88 9.16
CA ILE A 40 -6.42 5.04 7.88
C ILE A 40 -6.18 3.66 7.27
N PHE A 41 -6.62 3.49 6.03
CA PHE A 41 -6.46 2.23 5.29
C PHE A 41 -5.21 2.28 4.42
N LEU A 42 -4.23 1.43 4.73
CA LEU A 42 -3.02 1.24 3.95
C LEU A 42 -3.20 0.01 3.05
N GLU A 43 -2.99 0.15 1.75
CA GLU A 43 -3.09 -1.00 0.84
C GLU A 43 -1.86 -1.90 0.95
N LEU A 44 -2.03 -3.20 0.70
CA LEU A 44 -0.90 -4.14 0.64
C LEU A 44 0.21 -3.70 -0.34
N ALA A 45 -0.14 -3.10 -1.48
CA ALA A 45 0.84 -2.61 -2.45
C ALA A 45 1.60 -1.38 -1.95
N GLU A 46 0.94 -0.50 -1.18
CA GLU A 46 1.55 0.64 -0.54
C GLU A 46 2.53 0.18 0.55
N LEU A 47 2.11 -0.79 1.37
CA LEU A 47 2.95 -1.39 2.39
C LEU A 47 4.18 -2.09 1.80
N GLU A 48 4.01 -2.86 0.72
CA GLU A 48 5.13 -3.57 0.10
C GLU A 48 6.15 -2.61 -0.51
N ALA A 49 5.71 -1.56 -1.21
CA ALA A 49 6.62 -0.54 -1.72
C ALA A 49 7.39 0.13 -0.57
N PHE A 50 6.67 0.50 0.50
CA PHE A 50 7.23 1.11 1.70
C PHE A 50 8.27 0.19 2.37
N ARG A 51 7.97 -1.11 2.49
CA ARG A 51 8.88 -2.11 3.03
C ARG A 51 10.16 -2.25 2.18
N LEU A 52 10.03 -2.39 0.86
CA LEU A 52 11.20 -2.60 -0.01
C LEU A 52 12.13 -1.38 -0.04
N VAL A 53 11.58 -0.17 -0.10
CA VAL A 53 12.42 1.03 -0.25
C VAL A 53 12.82 1.61 1.11
N ASP A 54 11.86 1.85 2.00
CA ASP A 54 12.14 2.57 3.26
C ASP A 54 12.67 1.64 4.37
N LEU A 55 12.37 0.33 4.34
CA LEU A 55 12.88 -0.62 5.33
C LEU A 55 14.06 -1.46 4.80
N GLU A 56 13.98 -2.03 3.60
CA GLU A 56 15.08 -2.83 3.02
C GLU A 56 16.14 -1.99 2.28
N GLY A 57 15.89 -0.69 2.04
CA GLY A 57 16.87 0.21 1.42
C GLY A 57 17.04 0.05 -0.09
N LEU A 58 16.13 -0.63 -0.78
CA LEU A 58 16.21 -0.80 -2.23
C LEU A 58 15.95 0.52 -2.97
N SER A 59 16.57 0.67 -4.13
CA SER A 59 16.17 1.72 -5.06
C SER A 59 14.73 1.51 -5.55
N GLN A 60 14.07 2.59 -5.98
CA GLN A 60 12.72 2.50 -6.56
C GLN A 60 12.67 1.65 -7.84
N GLU A 61 13.81 1.53 -8.52
CA GLU A 61 13.94 0.71 -9.72
C GLU A 61 13.99 -0.78 -9.37
N GLU A 62 14.84 -1.18 -8.42
CA GLU A 62 14.90 -2.55 -7.89
C GLU A 62 13.59 -2.99 -7.26
N ALA A 63 12.96 -2.11 -6.47
CA ALA A 63 11.64 -2.36 -5.91
C ALA A 63 10.59 -2.54 -7.03
N GLY A 64 10.68 -1.75 -8.11
CA GLY A 64 9.81 -1.89 -9.27
C GLY A 64 9.98 -3.24 -9.96
N GLN A 65 11.22 -3.70 -10.13
CA GLN A 65 11.53 -5.01 -10.67
C GLN A 65 10.97 -6.13 -9.77
N LYS A 66 11.21 -6.08 -8.45
CA LYS A 66 10.65 -7.05 -7.48
C LYS A 66 9.12 -7.06 -7.47
N MET A 67 8.48 -5.91 -7.64
CA MET A 67 7.01 -5.78 -7.63
C MET A 67 6.37 -5.98 -9.01
N GLY A 68 7.16 -6.13 -10.09
CA GLY A 68 6.63 -6.26 -11.46
C GLY A 68 5.98 -4.98 -12.02
N VAL A 69 6.32 -3.81 -11.47
CA VAL A 69 5.74 -2.51 -11.86
C VAL A 69 6.80 -1.49 -12.23
N SER A 70 6.39 -0.39 -12.87
CA SER A 70 7.32 0.69 -13.21
C SER A 70 7.81 1.45 -11.97
N ARG A 71 9.00 2.04 -12.05
CA ARG A 71 9.54 2.98 -11.04
C ARG A 71 8.52 4.05 -10.64
N GLY A 72 7.81 4.63 -11.62
CA GLY A 72 6.77 5.64 -11.35
C GLY A 72 5.55 5.11 -10.59
N THR A 73 5.23 3.82 -10.69
CA THR A 73 4.21 3.19 -9.85
C THR A 73 4.71 3.00 -8.41
N VAL A 74 5.95 2.54 -8.23
CA VAL A 74 6.57 2.46 -6.89
C VAL A 74 6.60 3.82 -6.22
N TRP A 75 7.04 4.85 -6.94
CA TRP A 75 7.05 6.22 -6.43
C TRP A 75 5.65 6.66 -5.95
N ARG A 76 4.60 6.43 -6.74
CA ARG A 76 3.21 6.76 -6.34
C ARG A 76 2.74 5.99 -5.11
N LEU A 77 3.06 4.69 -5.03
CA LEU A 77 2.72 3.85 -3.87
C LEU A 77 3.44 4.34 -2.61
N LEU A 78 4.73 4.67 -2.70
CA LEU A 78 5.51 5.23 -1.60
C LEU A 78 4.96 6.55 -1.09
N GLN A 79 4.63 7.49 -1.99
CA GLN A 79 4.08 8.78 -1.60
C GLN A 79 2.75 8.62 -0.84
N ARG A 80 1.88 7.69 -1.29
CA ARG A 80 0.64 7.39 -0.59
C ARG A 80 0.89 6.73 0.77
N ALA A 81 1.78 5.73 0.82
CA ALA A 81 2.14 5.04 2.06
C ALA A 81 2.69 6.02 3.10
N ARG A 82 3.70 6.82 2.73
CA ARG A 82 4.33 7.81 3.61
C ARG A 82 3.33 8.84 4.11
N ARG A 83 2.45 9.37 3.25
CA ARG A 83 1.41 10.32 3.66
C ARG A 83 0.45 9.69 4.66
N LYS A 84 -0.07 8.49 4.38
CA LYS A 84 -1.01 7.77 5.26
C LYS A 84 -0.39 7.45 6.61
N THR A 85 0.85 6.96 6.61
CA THR A 85 1.58 6.64 7.85
C THR A 85 1.90 7.91 8.64
N ALA A 86 2.40 8.96 8.00
CA ALA A 86 2.67 10.24 8.67
C ALA A 86 1.39 10.84 9.28
N GLN A 87 0.27 10.74 8.56
CA GLN A 87 -1.03 11.18 9.07
C GLN A 87 -1.47 10.35 10.29
N ALA A 88 -1.38 9.03 10.20
CA ALA A 88 -1.77 8.16 11.30
C ALA A 88 -0.94 8.40 12.57
N LEU A 89 0.37 8.57 12.42
CA LEU A 89 1.28 8.84 13.54
C LEU A 89 1.06 10.23 14.13
N SER A 90 0.82 11.24 13.29
CA SER A 90 0.60 12.63 13.74
C SER A 90 -0.75 12.83 14.41
N GLU A 91 -1.81 12.22 13.87
CA GLU A 91 -3.20 12.38 14.35
C GLU A 91 -3.57 11.31 15.40
N GLY A 92 -2.71 10.31 15.62
CA GLY A 92 -3.00 9.19 16.52
C GLY A 92 -4.16 8.33 16.03
N ARG A 93 -4.15 7.97 14.74
CA ARG A 93 -5.22 7.20 14.08
C ARG A 93 -4.83 5.74 13.93
N PRO A 94 -5.77 4.79 14.09
CA PRO A 94 -5.51 3.40 13.76
C PRO A 94 -5.15 3.24 12.28
N ILE A 95 -4.21 2.34 11.97
CA ILE A 95 -3.88 1.93 10.61
C ILE A 95 -4.42 0.52 10.40
N TYR A 96 -5.20 0.31 9.34
CA TYR A 96 -5.57 -1.04 8.89
C TYR A 96 -4.96 -1.33 7.53
N ILE A 97 -4.37 -2.52 7.39
CA ILE A 97 -3.82 -3.01 6.14
C ILE A 97 -4.91 -3.79 5.41
N VAL A 98 -5.29 -3.30 4.24
CA VAL A 98 -6.39 -3.88 3.46
C VAL A 98 -5.91 -4.45 2.13
N PRO A 99 -6.52 -5.56 1.67
CA PRO A 99 -6.52 -5.92 0.26
C PRO A 99 -7.13 -4.77 -0.55
N GLN A 100 -6.65 -4.60 -1.77
CA GLN A 100 -7.04 -3.56 -2.72
C GLN A 100 -8.51 -3.10 -2.58
N MET A 101 -8.70 -1.84 -2.15
CA MET A 101 -10.01 -1.22 -2.18
C MET A 101 -10.21 -0.72 -3.61
N SER A 102 -11.07 -1.38 -4.39
CA SER A 102 -11.66 -0.71 -5.54
C SER A 102 -12.44 0.48 -4.98
N GLU A 103 -11.94 1.71 -5.19
CA GLU A 103 -12.76 2.91 -5.13
C GLU A 103 -13.85 2.76 -6.20
N ASP A 104 -14.89 1.98 -5.87
CA ASP A 104 -16.13 1.81 -6.60
C ASP A 104 -17.24 1.96 -5.56
N ASN A 105 -17.46 3.21 -5.13
CA ASN A 105 -18.78 3.69 -4.72
C ASN A 105 -18.80 5.23 -4.75
N ARG A 106 -18.99 5.79 -5.95
CA ARG A 106 -19.62 7.10 -6.18
C ARG A 106 -20.36 7.05 -7.50
#